data_AF-A0A2R8B5G2-F1
#
_entry.id   AF-A0A2R8B5G2-F1
#
_cell.length_a   1.000
_cell.length_b   1.000
_cell.length_c   1.000
_cell.angle_alpha   90.00
_cell.angle_beta   90.00
_cell.angle_gamma   90.00
#
_symmetry.space_group_name_H-M   'P 1'
#
loop_
_entity.id
_entity.type
_entity.pdbx_description
1 polymer ?
#
loop_
_entity_poly.entity_id
_entity_poly.type
_entity_poly.pdbx_seq_one_letter_code
_entity_poly.pdbx_strand_id
1 'polypeptide(L)'
;MSQPHADETEPEGAGDDRAPNTLRILSLGIAPALLERVRETTGASFVIAQFPALDVQLLAQVMPDIVLAPLLGQGFDILDLADRLSEMGYRGALHAVTPPLPDPDAVRREVTSHCEGVVFSLIVLDEQTPD
;
A
#
# COMPACT_ATOMS: atom_id res chain seq x y z
N MET A 1 14.97 60.32 4.78
CA MET A 1 15.82 59.11 4.93
C MET A 1 14.88 58.02 5.42
N SER A 2 14.22 57.28 4.51
CA SER A 2 14.71 56.06 3.85
C SER A 2 15.03 54.98 4.91
N GLN A 3 14.47 53.78 4.95
CA GLN A 3 13.56 52.99 4.12
C GLN A 3 13.05 51.81 5.00
N PRO A 4 12.07 51.01 4.55
CA PRO A 4 11.48 49.87 5.27
C PRO A 4 12.36 48.62 5.16
N HIS A 5 12.23 47.67 6.09
CA HIS A 5 12.73 46.31 5.89
C HIS A 5 11.54 45.34 5.99
N ALA A 6 11.10 44.93 4.80
CA ALA A 6 10.40 43.68 4.60
C ALA A 6 11.41 42.54 4.73
N ASP A 7 11.03 41.53 5.48
CA ASP A 7 11.55 40.15 5.41
C ASP A 7 10.30 39.35 5.80
N GLU A 8 9.42 38.93 4.89
CA GLU A 8 9.65 38.02 3.76
C GLU A 8 10.55 36.85 4.16
N THR A 9 10.16 36.15 5.23
CA THR A 9 10.43 34.71 5.28
C THR A 9 9.24 34.01 4.65
N GLU A 10 9.45 33.73 3.37
CA GLU A 10 8.68 32.88 2.48
C GLU A 10 8.20 31.60 3.18
N PRO A 11 7.03 31.06 2.81
CA PRO A 11 6.60 29.76 3.31
C PRO A 11 7.67 28.75 2.94
N GLU A 12 8.29 28.13 3.96
CA GLU A 12 9.13 26.96 3.74
C GLU A 12 8.30 25.98 2.93
N GLY A 13 8.63 25.88 1.65
CA GLY A 13 8.08 24.89 0.77
C GLY A 13 8.30 23.56 1.48
N ALA A 14 7.21 22.96 1.95
CA ALA A 14 7.12 21.52 1.99
C ALA A 14 7.37 21.11 0.54
N GLY A 15 8.66 20.90 0.24
CA GLY A 15 9.10 20.29 -0.99
C GLY A 15 8.38 18.96 -1.01
N ASP A 16 7.28 18.93 -1.74
CA ASP A 16 6.86 17.72 -2.43
C ASP A 16 8.05 17.43 -3.36
N ASP A 17 9.10 16.83 -2.80
CA ASP A 17 10.17 16.12 -3.48
C ASP A 17 9.51 14.88 -4.10
N ARG A 18 8.50 15.14 -4.93
CA ARG A 18 7.85 14.16 -5.77
C ARG A 18 8.88 13.91 -6.86
N ALA A 19 9.78 12.97 -6.60
CA ALA A 19 10.27 12.13 -7.68
C ALA A 19 9.01 11.62 -8.42
N PRO A 20 8.72 12.09 -9.65
CA PRO A 20 7.36 12.08 -10.17
C PRO A 20 6.87 10.71 -10.66
N ASN A 21 7.54 9.59 -10.28
CA ASN A 21 7.21 8.29 -10.86
C ASN A 21 7.54 7.05 -10.02
N THR A 22 7.83 7.17 -8.73
CA THR A 22 8.12 5.99 -7.89
C THR A 22 6.86 5.56 -7.16
N LEU A 23 6.21 4.51 -7.68
CA LEU A 23 5.08 3.84 -7.03
C LEU A 23 5.44 3.49 -5.58
N ARG A 24 4.64 3.95 -4.62
CA ARG A 24 4.82 3.64 -3.20
C ARG A 24 3.89 2.51 -2.80
N ILE A 25 4.47 1.42 -2.35
CA ILE A 25 3.75 0.20 -2.00
C ILE A 25 3.92 -0.05 -0.50
N LEU A 26 2.81 0.04 0.25
CA LEU A 26 2.79 -0.33 1.67
C LEU A 26 2.53 -1.83 1.78
N SER A 27 3.51 -2.57 2.27
CA SER A 27 3.45 -4.02 2.42
C SER A 27 3.14 -4.41 3.86
N LEU A 28 2.13 -5.25 4.05
CA LEU A 28 1.68 -5.73 5.35
C LEU A 28 1.75 -7.26 5.37
N GLY A 29 2.58 -7.84 6.23
CA GLY A 29 2.66 -9.31 6.36
C GLY A 29 3.25 -10.04 5.14
N ILE A 30 3.91 -9.32 4.23
CA ILE A 30 4.62 -9.91 3.08
C ILE A 30 6.07 -10.22 3.45
N ALA A 31 6.58 -11.37 3.02
CA ALA A 31 7.97 -11.73 3.22
C ALA A 31 8.91 -10.76 2.46
N PRO A 32 9.98 -10.27 3.10
CA PRO A 32 10.90 -9.30 2.47
C PRO A 32 11.49 -9.84 1.17
N ALA A 33 11.79 -11.14 1.09
CA ALA A 33 12.30 -11.77 -0.13
C ALA A 33 11.35 -11.62 -1.34
N LEU A 34 10.02 -11.64 -1.14
CA LEU A 34 9.07 -11.38 -2.23
C LEU A 34 9.12 -9.91 -2.66
N LEU A 35 9.17 -8.98 -1.69
CA LEU A 35 9.26 -7.55 -1.96
C LEU A 35 10.53 -7.21 -2.72
N GLU A 36 11.66 -7.84 -2.39
CA GLU A 36 12.92 -7.71 -3.11
C GLU A 36 12.76 -8.06 -4.60
N ARG A 37 12.09 -9.17 -4.92
CA ARG A 37 11.84 -9.55 -6.31
C ARG A 37 10.95 -8.55 -7.04
N VAL A 38 9.91 -8.02 -6.37
CA VAL A 38 9.01 -7.04 -7.01
C VAL A 38 9.72 -5.70 -7.22
N ARG A 39 10.53 -5.22 -6.25
CA ARG A 39 11.33 -3.99 -6.45
C ARG A 39 12.36 -4.13 -7.56
N GLU A 40 13.00 -5.29 -7.70
CA GLU A 40 13.96 -5.53 -8.79
C GLU A 40 13.29 -5.47 -10.16
N THR A 41 12.02 -5.89 -10.24
CA THR A 41 11.25 -5.92 -11.48
C THR A 41 10.62 -4.56 -11.82
N THR A 42 10.15 -3.82 -10.82
CA THR A 42 9.33 -2.61 -11.01
C THR A 42 10.03 -1.30 -10.66
N GLY A 43 11.09 -1.34 -9.85
CA GLY A 43 11.72 -0.15 -9.27
C GLY A 43 10.85 0.59 -8.23
N ALA A 44 9.75 -0.02 -7.78
CA ALA A 44 8.84 0.60 -6.80
C ALA A 44 9.48 0.70 -5.40
N SER A 45 9.02 1.68 -4.61
CA SER A 45 9.41 1.82 -3.21
C SER A 45 8.48 1.02 -2.32
N PHE A 46 9.05 0.14 -1.50
CA PHE A 46 8.30 -0.68 -0.56
C PHE A 46 8.50 -0.17 0.87
N VAL A 47 7.38 0.09 1.56
CA VAL A 47 7.37 0.34 3.00
C VAL A 47 6.80 -0.88 3.69
N ILE A 48 7.55 -1.48 4.60
CA ILE A 48 7.10 -2.67 5.33
C ILE A 48 6.53 -2.22 6.66
N ALA A 49 5.27 -2.58 6.92
CA ALA A 49 4.63 -2.36 8.20
C ALA A 49 3.90 -3.63 8.65
N GLN A 50 3.48 -3.65 9.92
CA GLN A 50 2.62 -4.71 10.43
C GLN A 50 1.18 -4.21 10.50
N PHE A 51 0.22 -5.11 10.30
CA PHE A 51 -1.20 -4.80 10.43
C PHE A 51 -1.58 -4.03 11.72
N PRO A 52 -1.11 -4.40 12.93
CA PRO A 52 -1.41 -3.64 14.14
C PRO A 52 -0.85 -2.20 14.12
N ALA A 53 0.23 -1.95 13.38
CA ALA A 53 0.83 -0.63 13.23
C ALA A 53 0.18 0.22 12.12
N LEU A 54 -0.75 -0.36 11.35
CA LEU A 54 -1.48 0.36 10.31
C LEU A 54 -2.47 1.34 10.95
N ASP A 55 -2.22 2.62 10.77
CA ASP A 55 -3.06 3.70 11.28
C ASP A 55 -3.10 4.86 10.28
N VAL A 56 -4.05 5.78 10.45
CA VAL A 56 -4.24 6.97 9.61
C VAL A 56 -2.94 7.78 9.52
N GLN A 57 -2.21 7.89 10.63
CA GLN A 57 -0.95 8.64 10.65
C GLN A 57 0.13 7.99 9.79
N LEU A 58 0.24 6.65 9.78
CA LEU A 58 1.18 5.93 8.92
C LEU A 58 0.78 6.07 7.45
N LEU A 59 -0.51 5.93 7.13
CA LEU A 59 -1.03 6.14 5.78
C LEU A 59 -0.75 7.55 5.28
N ALA A 60 -0.94 8.58 6.12
CA ALA A 60 -0.66 9.96 5.76
C ALA A 60 0.84 10.26 5.58
N GLN A 61 1.71 9.59 6.34
CA GLN A 61 3.17 9.74 6.20
C GLN A 61 3.71 9.02 4.95
N VAL A 62 3.25 7.80 4.71
CA VAL A 62 3.74 6.98 3.59
C VAL A 62 3.09 7.41 2.27
N MET A 63 1.81 7.78 2.31
CA MET A 63 0.95 8.02 1.15
C MET A 63 1.10 6.91 0.09
N PRO A 64 0.74 5.65 0.42
CA PRO A 64 0.94 4.54 -0.51
C PRO A 64 -0.09 4.58 -1.64
N ASP A 65 0.38 4.47 -2.88
CA ASP A 65 -0.48 4.26 -4.05
C ASP A 65 -1.14 2.88 -4.00
N ILE A 66 -0.40 1.90 -3.45
CA ILE A 66 -0.82 0.51 -3.36
C ILE A 66 -0.56 -0.04 -1.95
N VAL A 67 -1.52 -0.76 -1.39
CA VAL A 67 -1.31 -1.63 -0.23
C VAL A 67 -1.18 -3.07 -0.72
N LEU A 68 -0.12 -3.76 -0.33
CA LEU A 68 0.16 -5.15 -0.66
C LEU A 68 0.11 -6.00 0.60
N ALA A 69 -0.72 -7.04 0.60
CA ALA A 69 -0.87 -7.92 1.76
C ALA A 69 -1.15 -9.37 1.33
N PRO A 70 -0.88 -10.39 2.15
CA PRO A 70 -1.35 -11.73 1.87
C PRO A 70 -2.87 -11.77 1.97
N LEU A 71 -3.49 -12.65 1.18
CA LEU A 71 -4.93 -12.90 1.27
C LEU A 71 -5.32 -13.38 2.66
N LEU A 72 -4.51 -14.27 3.22
CA LEU A 72 -4.63 -14.85 4.55
C LEU A 72 -3.27 -14.72 5.25
N GLY A 73 -3.22 -13.98 6.35
CA GLY A 73 -1.99 -13.71 7.10
C GLY A 73 -2.04 -14.30 8.50
N GLN A 74 -0.89 -14.36 9.18
CA GLN A 74 -0.85 -14.77 10.59
C GLN A 74 -1.33 -13.61 11.48
N GLY A 75 -2.65 -13.48 11.62
CA GLY A 75 -3.30 -12.53 12.53
C GLY A 75 -4.21 -11.48 11.89
N PHE A 76 -4.32 -11.45 10.56
CA PHE A 76 -5.31 -10.65 9.84
C PHE A 76 -5.55 -11.29 8.47
N ASP A 77 -6.77 -11.15 7.97
CA ASP A 77 -7.10 -11.52 6.59
C ASP A 77 -7.29 -10.27 5.74
N ILE A 78 -7.35 -10.45 4.42
CA ILE A 78 -7.50 -9.31 3.51
C ILE A 78 -8.75 -8.48 3.79
N LEU A 79 -9.81 -9.12 4.31
CA LEU A 79 -11.07 -8.46 4.64
C LEU A 79 -10.88 -7.51 5.84
N ASP A 80 -10.20 -7.94 6.90
CA ASP A 80 -9.88 -7.08 8.04
C ASP A 80 -9.04 -5.87 7.61
N LEU A 81 -8.08 -6.10 6.71
CA LEU A 81 -7.26 -5.03 6.15
C LEU A 81 -8.10 -4.06 5.31
N ALA A 82 -8.95 -4.59 4.44
CA ALA A 82 -9.74 -3.78 3.53
C ALA A 82 -10.81 -2.97 4.29
N ASP A 83 -11.41 -3.53 5.33
CA ASP A 83 -12.31 -2.84 6.26
C ASP A 83 -11.58 -1.69 6.96
N ARG A 84 -10.42 -1.97 7.58
CA ARG A 84 -9.62 -0.94 8.25
C ARG A 84 -9.16 0.18 7.30
N LEU A 85 -8.76 -0.16 6.06
CA LEU A 85 -8.44 0.82 5.02
C LEU A 85 -9.65 1.69 4.66
N SER A 86 -10.83 1.08 4.54
CA SER A 86 -12.09 1.76 4.28
C SER A 86 -12.47 2.72 5.42
N GLU A 87 -12.35 2.27 6.68
CA GLU A 87 -12.59 3.09 7.87
C GLU A 87 -11.65 4.31 7.93
N MET A 88 -10.39 4.13 7.50
CA MET A 88 -9.42 5.21 7.40
C MET A 88 -9.62 6.12 6.18
N GLY A 89 -10.59 5.80 5.30
CA GLY A 89 -10.88 6.56 4.08
C GLY A 89 -9.85 6.38 2.96
N TYR A 90 -9.06 5.30 3.00
CA TYR A 90 -8.11 4.98 1.94
C TYR A 90 -8.85 4.62 0.64
N ARG A 91 -8.41 5.21 -0.48
CA ARG A 91 -9.00 4.98 -1.82
C ARG A 91 -7.99 4.51 -2.87
N GLY A 92 -6.81 4.07 -2.42
CA GLY A 92 -5.83 3.50 -3.33
C GLY A 92 -6.15 2.04 -3.70
N ALA A 93 -5.17 1.36 -4.27
CA ALA A 93 -5.34 -0.03 -4.69
C ALA A 93 -4.88 -1.01 -3.60
N LEU A 94 -5.69 -2.03 -3.31
CA LEU A 94 -5.36 -3.13 -2.43
C LEU A 94 -5.04 -4.36 -3.26
N HIS A 95 -3.80 -4.81 -3.21
CA HIS A 95 -3.34 -6.04 -3.84
C HIS A 95 -3.18 -7.14 -2.79
N ALA A 96 -3.95 -8.21 -2.93
CA ALA A 96 -3.75 -9.42 -2.15
C ALA A 96 -2.84 -10.39 -2.89
N VAL A 97 -1.84 -10.95 -2.21
CA VAL A 97 -1.08 -12.10 -2.72
C VAL A 97 -1.63 -13.40 -2.13
N THR A 98 -1.78 -14.42 -2.95
CA THR A 98 -2.26 -15.73 -2.51
C THR A 98 -1.53 -16.84 -3.24
N PRO A 99 -1.33 -18.02 -2.62
CA PRO A 99 -1.06 -19.25 -3.38
C PRO A 99 -2.20 -19.55 -4.38
N PRO A 100 -2.01 -20.49 -5.33
CA PRO A 100 -3.06 -20.92 -6.24
C PRO A 100 -4.32 -21.37 -5.50
N LEU A 101 -5.44 -20.76 -5.87
CA LEU A 101 -6.76 -21.06 -5.33
C LEU A 101 -7.64 -21.72 -6.40
N PRO A 102 -8.58 -22.59 -6.01
CA PRO A 102 -9.52 -23.21 -6.95
C PRO A 102 -10.40 -22.17 -7.66
N ASP A 103 -10.85 -21.12 -6.97
CA ASP A 103 -11.73 -20.08 -7.51
C ASP A 103 -11.31 -18.65 -7.06
N PRO A 104 -10.30 -18.05 -7.71
CA PRO A 104 -9.83 -16.70 -7.37
C PRO A 104 -10.87 -15.59 -7.64
N ASP A 105 -11.76 -15.78 -8.61
CA ASP A 105 -12.78 -14.78 -8.96
C ASP A 105 -13.86 -14.69 -7.86
N ALA A 106 -14.16 -15.79 -7.17
CA ALA A 106 -15.09 -15.80 -6.03
C ALA A 106 -14.55 -14.93 -4.89
N VAL A 107 -13.28 -15.13 -4.51
CA VAL A 107 -12.59 -14.32 -3.49
C VAL A 107 -12.59 -12.84 -3.89
N ARG A 108 -12.25 -12.53 -5.16
CA ARG A 108 -12.24 -11.14 -5.64
C ARG A 108 -13.59 -10.46 -5.50
N ARG A 109 -14.68 -11.16 -5.81
CA ARG A 109 -16.05 -10.64 -5.65
C ARG A 109 -16.41 -10.43 -4.20
N GLU A 110 -16.05 -11.37 -3.32
CA GLU A 110 -16.33 -11.26 -1.89
C GLU A 110 -15.65 -10.03 -1.28
N VAL A 111 -14.35 -9.86 -1.52
CA VAL A 111 -13.58 -8.71 -1.00
C VAL A 111 -14.11 -7.39 -1.59
N THR A 112 -14.35 -7.34 -2.90
CA THR A 112 -14.88 -6.12 -3.55
C THR A 112 -16.29 -5.78 -3.05
N SER A 113 -17.12 -6.78 -2.75
CA SER A 113 -18.46 -6.55 -2.21
C SER A 113 -18.43 -6.10 -0.75
N HIS A 114 -17.36 -6.40 -0.01
CA HIS A 114 -17.16 -5.96 1.37
C HIS A 114 -16.61 -4.53 1.45
N CYS A 115 -15.83 -4.09 0.46
CA CYS A 115 -15.10 -2.83 0.52
C CYS A 115 -15.54 -1.88 -0.60
N GLU A 116 -16.38 -0.91 -0.23
CA GLU A 116 -16.84 0.11 -1.17
C GLU A 116 -15.80 1.23 -1.29
N GLY A 117 -15.13 1.30 -2.44
CA GLY A 117 -14.22 2.41 -2.77
C GLY A 117 -12.72 2.12 -2.76
N VAL A 118 -12.32 0.87 -2.47
CA VAL A 118 -10.94 0.40 -2.61
C VAL A 118 -10.82 -0.45 -3.88
N VAL A 119 -9.81 -0.21 -4.71
CA VAL A 119 -9.57 -1.01 -5.92
C VAL A 119 -8.89 -2.31 -5.50
N PHE A 120 -9.63 -3.41 -5.45
CA PHE A 120 -9.08 -4.72 -5.06
C PHE A 120 -8.57 -5.52 -6.27
N SER A 121 -7.36 -6.05 -6.12
CA SER A 121 -6.69 -6.92 -7.09
C SER A 121 -6.11 -8.14 -6.40
N LEU A 122 -6.26 -9.31 -7.02
CA LEU A 122 -5.72 -10.57 -6.51
C LEU A 122 -4.53 -11.01 -7.37
N ILE A 123 -3.40 -11.26 -6.73
CA ILE A 123 -2.16 -11.74 -7.34
C ILE A 123 -1.96 -13.18 -6.88
N VAL A 124 -2.14 -14.11 -7.81
CA VAL A 124 -1.84 -15.52 -7.57
C VAL A 124 -0.35 -15.72 -7.78
N LEU A 125 0.37 -16.03 -6.70
CA LEU A 125 1.75 -16.44 -6.75
C LEU A 125 1.78 -17.89 -7.18
N ASP A 126 2.24 -18.15 -8.40
CA ASP A 126 2.52 -19.50 -8.83
C ASP A 126 3.69 -20.03 -8.00
N GLU A 127 3.43 -21.10 -7.26
CA GLU A 127 4.42 -21.83 -6.46
C GLU A 127 5.38 -22.63 -7.35
N GLN A 128 5.98 -21.99 -8.36
CA GLN A 128 7.15 -22.51 -9.06
C GLN A 128 8.32 -22.58 -8.06
N THR A 129 8.26 -23.52 -7.13
CA THR A 129 9.41 -24.09 -6.45
C THR A 129 9.97 -25.08 -7.46
N PRO A 130 11.13 -24.82 -8.09
CA PRO A 130 11.83 -25.90 -8.75
C PRO A 130 12.20 -26.94 -7.68
N ASP A 131 11.88 -28.20 -7.98
CA ASP A 131 12.19 -29.43 -7.24
C ASP A 131 13.59 -29.45 -6.61
#